data_AF-A0A5E4JYP3-F1
#
_entry.id   AF-A0A5E4JYP3-F1
#
_cell.length_a   1.000
_cell.length_b   1.000
_cell.length_c   1.000
_cell.angle_alpha   90.00
_cell.angle_beta   90.00
_cell.angle_gamma   90.00
#
_symmetry.space_group_name_H-M   'P 1'
#
loop_
_entity.id
_entity.type
_entity.pdbx_description
1 polymer ?
#
loop_
_entity_poly.entity_id
_entity_poly.type
_entity_poly.pdbx_seq_one_letter_code
_entity_poly.pdbx_strand_id
1 'polypeptide(L)'
;MKQWIAILAILLVALSTIAYAEENDTQDTSKGNETNKGNETREKAKGLRATAQEVKAEQKEAKGKIAEIRDGLKECKSSKTKDCDTKRKEGKTQAKDALIKAAQDVVTMLETAKAKVQTSDVADKEEITAKIDEQITAINAEKTKIESLTADSTKKDIQTAAKDLRKAIQEGKRALKYGAHKMVYNKLGGVMTISEQLVTKLENRLQKLTEKGTDASSVSLDAFKAKIAEAKTLYEDAAADFEKSKNTVAEGEKDEFMKQATEKMQASHKALKEARDMLKDLLQKIKGLETKAPEAEKTDKEDVNESENATDDDVNESE
;
A
#
# COMPACT_ATOMS: atom_id res chain seq x y z
N MET A 1 -0.38 -33.89 0.89
CA MET A 1 0.60 -33.30 1.83
C MET A 1 1.55 -32.32 1.14
N LYS A 2 2.08 -32.60 -0.06
CA LYS A 2 2.94 -31.64 -0.79
C LYS A 2 2.25 -30.31 -1.16
N GLN A 3 0.96 -30.34 -1.54
CA GLN A 3 0.22 -29.10 -1.87
C GLN A 3 0.03 -28.17 -0.67
N TRP A 4 -0.39 -28.70 0.49
CA TRP A 4 -0.75 -27.90 1.67
C TRP A 4 0.41 -27.09 2.30
N ILE A 5 1.65 -27.52 2.09
CA ILE A 5 2.86 -26.85 2.60
C ILE A 5 3.27 -25.69 1.69
N ALA A 6 3.03 -25.80 0.37
CA ALA A 6 3.12 -24.66 -0.54
C ALA A 6 2.05 -23.60 -0.21
N ILE A 7 0.92 -24.01 0.39
CA ILE A 7 -0.18 -23.10 0.77
C ILE A 7 0.18 -22.19 1.94
N LEU A 8 0.75 -22.75 3.02
CA LEU A 8 1.25 -21.99 4.17
C LEU A 8 2.43 -21.06 3.80
N ALA A 9 3.31 -21.54 2.91
CA ALA A 9 4.44 -20.74 2.43
C ALA A 9 4.02 -19.53 1.56
N ILE A 10 2.99 -19.67 0.71
CA ILE A 10 2.45 -18.59 -0.13
C ILE A 10 1.65 -17.58 0.71
N LEU A 11 0.95 -18.04 1.76
CA LEU A 11 0.18 -17.20 2.68
C LEU A 11 1.06 -16.15 3.38
N LEU A 12 2.24 -16.56 3.86
CA LEU A 12 3.20 -15.67 4.50
C LEU A 12 3.96 -14.75 3.51
N VAL A 13 4.19 -15.16 2.25
CA VAL A 13 4.86 -14.29 1.24
C VAL A 13 3.98 -13.12 0.82
N ALA A 14 2.67 -13.36 0.61
CA ALA A 14 1.75 -12.32 0.15
C ALA A 14 1.36 -11.30 1.25
N LEU A 15 1.69 -11.56 2.53
CA LEU A 15 1.52 -10.58 3.62
C LEU A 15 2.63 -9.51 3.60
N SER A 16 3.83 -9.86 3.15
CA SER A 16 4.94 -8.91 3.05
C SER A 16 4.79 -7.90 1.91
N THR A 17 4.17 -8.25 0.78
CA THR A 17 4.12 -7.36 -0.39
C THR A 17 3.17 -6.17 -0.27
N ILE A 18 2.13 -6.25 0.57
CA ILE A 18 1.17 -5.14 0.75
C ILE A 18 1.80 -4.01 1.59
N ALA A 19 2.72 -4.34 2.50
CA ALA A 19 3.51 -3.35 3.24
C ALA A 19 4.67 -2.74 2.42
N TYR A 20 5.03 -3.35 1.27
CA TYR A 20 6.17 -2.95 0.45
C TYR A 20 5.82 -2.04 -0.74
N ALA A 21 4.53 -1.79 -1.01
CA ALA A 21 4.11 -1.00 -2.17
C ALA A 21 4.22 0.53 -1.98
N GLU A 22 4.52 1.01 -0.77
CA GLU A 22 4.51 2.43 -0.43
C GLU A 22 5.90 3.07 -0.20
N GLU A 23 6.99 2.30 -0.23
CA GLU A 23 8.34 2.84 0.04
C GLU A 23 9.36 2.39 -1.02
N ASN A 24 9.52 3.19 -2.07
CA ASN A 24 10.79 3.28 -2.78
C ASN A 24 11.13 4.75 -3.08
N ASP A 25 12.16 5.21 -2.37
CA ASP A 25 13.03 6.37 -2.59
C ASP A 25 12.40 7.76 -2.70
N THR A 26 12.22 8.41 -1.55
CA THR A 26 12.35 9.87 -1.40
C THR A 26 13.71 10.19 -0.75
N GLN A 27 14.73 10.31 -1.59
CA GLN A 27 15.96 11.02 -1.22
C GLN A 27 15.73 12.50 -1.55
N ASP A 28 15.36 13.32 -0.56
CA ASP A 28 15.22 14.77 -0.73
C ASP A 28 16.32 15.51 0.03
N THR A 29 17.01 16.38 -0.69
CA THR A 29 18.03 17.29 -0.18
C THR A 29 17.44 18.70 -0.16
N SER A 30 16.89 19.10 0.98
CA SER A 30 16.50 20.48 1.29
C SER A 30 16.97 20.80 2.71
N LYS A 31 17.89 21.77 2.83
CA LYS A 31 18.44 22.25 4.10
C LYS A 31 17.70 23.51 4.49
N GLY A 32 17.06 23.52 5.66
CA GLY A 32 16.79 24.78 6.36
C GLY A 32 15.53 24.92 7.22
N ASN A 33 14.85 23.84 7.64
CA ASN A 33 14.01 23.76 8.86
C ASN A 33 13.28 22.40 8.99
N GLU A 34 13.40 21.52 7.99
CA GLU A 34 12.80 20.17 7.90
C GLU A 34 13.56 19.07 8.67
N THR A 35 14.53 19.40 9.51
CA THR A 35 15.43 18.40 10.14
C THR A 35 14.74 17.50 11.16
N ASN A 36 13.56 17.86 11.68
CA ASN A 36 12.83 17.01 12.63
C ASN A 36 11.90 15.99 11.93
N LYS A 37 11.05 16.44 10.99
CA LYS A 37 10.13 15.55 10.22
C LYS A 37 10.88 14.57 9.31
N GLY A 38 12.01 14.97 8.71
CA GLY A 38 12.84 14.08 7.88
C GLY A 38 13.55 12.97 8.69
N ASN A 39 13.87 13.23 9.96
CA ASN A 39 14.41 12.19 10.84
C ASN A 39 13.33 11.21 11.29
N GLU A 40 12.13 11.69 11.63
CA GLU A 40 11.02 10.84 12.05
C GLU A 40 10.58 9.86 10.95
N THR A 41 10.42 10.35 9.72
CA THR A 41 10.10 9.50 8.56
C THR A 41 11.19 8.48 8.27
N ARG A 42 12.47 8.85 8.41
CA ARG A 42 13.60 7.92 8.24
C ARG A 42 13.65 6.86 9.34
N GLU A 43 13.34 7.22 10.59
CA GLU A 43 13.26 6.27 11.70
C GLU A 43 12.06 5.32 11.53
N LYS A 44 10.89 5.83 11.11
CA LYS A 44 9.73 5.00 10.73
C LYS A 44 10.10 4.01 9.62
N ALA A 45 10.76 4.46 8.55
CA ALA A 45 11.21 3.60 7.45
C ALA A 45 12.22 2.53 7.91
N LYS A 46 13.16 2.88 8.80
CA LYS A 46 14.07 1.89 9.41
C LYS A 46 13.32 0.87 10.26
N GLY A 47 12.36 1.31 11.07
CA GLY A 47 11.50 0.44 11.87
C GLY A 47 10.69 -0.54 11.01
N LEU A 48 10.12 -0.06 9.89
CA LEU A 48 9.42 -0.90 8.92
C LEU A 48 10.36 -1.92 8.24
N ARG A 49 11.59 -1.53 7.92
CA ARG A 49 12.59 -2.47 7.37
C ARG A 49 13.01 -3.52 8.39
N ALA A 50 13.21 -3.14 9.65
CA ALA A 50 13.56 -4.06 10.73
C ALA A 50 12.45 -5.07 10.97
N THR A 51 11.21 -4.61 11.17
CA THR A 51 10.03 -5.48 11.31
C THR A 51 9.83 -6.39 10.11
N ALA A 52 10.05 -5.89 8.88
CA ALA A 52 9.97 -6.73 7.69
C ALA A 52 11.07 -7.81 7.63
N GLN A 53 12.27 -7.54 8.14
CA GLN A 53 13.33 -8.55 8.25
C GLN A 53 12.99 -9.58 9.34
N GLU A 54 12.45 -9.16 10.47
CA GLU A 54 11.99 -10.05 11.55
C GLU A 54 10.89 -10.98 11.05
N VAL A 55 9.86 -10.44 10.40
CA VAL A 55 8.77 -11.24 9.80
C VAL A 55 9.31 -12.24 8.77
N LYS A 56 10.30 -11.85 7.95
CA LYS A 56 10.96 -12.77 7.00
C LYS A 56 11.73 -13.88 7.71
N ALA A 57 12.42 -13.56 8.81
CA ALA A 57 13.16 -14.52 9.61
C ALA A 57 12.21 -15.53 10.28
N GLU A 58 11.16 -15.04 10.95
CA GLU A 58 10.11 -15.87 11.56
C GLU A 58 9.44 -16.77 10.52
N GLN A 59 9.14 -16.23 9.33
CA GLN A 59 8.59 -17.00 8.23
C GLN A 59 9.54 -18.13 7.78
N LYS A 60 10.84 -17.84 7.70
CA LYS A 60 11.85 -18.84 7.32
C LYS A 60 11.94 -19.94 8.38
N GLU A 61 11.92 -19.57 9.66
CA GLU A 61 11.93 -20.51 10.78
C GLU A 61 10.68 -21.39 10.78
N ALA A 62 9.49 -20.80 10.63
CA ALA A 62 8.24 -21.53 10.53
C ALA A 62 8.23 -22.52 9.35
N LYS A 63 8.78 -22.10 8.18
CA LYS A 63 8.97 -23.01 7.03
C LYS A 63 9.93 -24.16 7.35
N GLY A 64 11.00 -23.89 8.09
CA GLY A 64 11.94 -24.90 8.57
C GLY A 64 11.24 -25.96 9.44
N LYS A 65 10.54 -25.51 10.49
CA LYS A 65 9.78 -26.40 11.38
C LYS A 65 8.77 -27.26 10.62
N ILE A 66 8.01 -26.66 9.69
CA ILE A 66 7.05 -27.39 8.84
C ILE A 66 7.76 -28.43 7.96
N ALA A 67 8.94 -28.11 7.42
CA ALA A 67 9.72 -29.04 6.60
C ALA A 67 10.24 -30.22 7.43
N GLU A 68 10.73 -29.98 8.65
CA GLU A 68 11.18 -31.03 9.57
C GLU A 68 10.05 -31.99 9.94
N ILE A 69 8.88 -31.46 10.34
CA ILE A 69 7.68 -32.26 10.65
C ILE A 69 7.28 -33.09 9.43
N ARG A 70 7.29 -32.49 8.23
CA ARG A 70 6.96 -33.18 6.99
C ARG A 70 7.93 -34.32 6.73
N ASP A 71 9.21 -34.11 6.92
CA ASP A 71 10.24 -35.09 6.61
C ASP A 71 10.20 -36.26 7.63
N GLY A 72 10.00 -35.97 8.92
CA GLY A 72 9.71 -37.01 9.91
C GLY A 72 8.43 -37.81 9.64
N LEU A 73 7.37 -37.17 9.12
CA LEU A 73 6.14 -37.86 8.73
C LEU A 73 6.29 -38.71 7.45
N LYS A 74 7.28 -38.45 6.59
CA LYS A 74 7.52 -39.29 5.40
C LYS A 74 8.04 -40.68 5.79
N GLU A 75 8.91 -40.74 6.79
CA GLU A 75 9.43 -42.00 7.35
C GLU A 75 8.30 -42.86 7.92
N CYS A 76 7.26 -42.20 8.45
CA CYS A 76 6.06 -42.83 8.99
C CYS A 76 4.98 -43.18 7.96
N LYS A 77 5.27 -43.23 6.65
CA LYS A 77 4.22 -43.54 5.64
C LYS A 77 3.62 -44.94 5.77
N SER A 78 4.43 -45.93 6.11
CA SER A 78 4.03 -47.35 6.11
C SER A 78 4.15 -48.02 7.49
N SER A 79 4.76 -47.33 8.47
CA SER A 79 4.96 -47.86 9.81
C SER A 79 3.77 -47.54 10.73
N LYS A 80 3.35 -48.51 11.54
CA LYS A 80 2.37 -48.39 12.63
C LYS A 80 3.06 -48.51 14.01
N THR A 81 4.28 -47.98 14.12
CA THR A 81 4.97 -47.90 15.40
C THR A 81 4.34 -46.81 16.28
N LYS A 82 4.41 -46.99 17.61
CA LYS A 82 3.95 -45.97 18.58
C LYS A 82 4.59 -44.60 18.33
N ASP A 83 5.88 -44.57 17.97
CA ASP A 83 6.60 -43.35 17.59
C ASP A 83 5.93 -42.61 16.42
N CYS A 84 5.53 -43.34 15.38
CA CYS A 84 4.85 -42.75 14.23
C CYS A 84 3.44 -42.25 14.55
N ASP A 85 2.74 -42.87 15.48
CA ASP A 85 1.44 -42.38 15.94
C ASP A 85 1.57 -41.10 16.78
N THR A 86 2.60 -41.01 17.63
CA THR A 86 2.93 -39.78 18.35
C THR A 86 3.27 -38.65 17.38
N LYS A 87 4.19 -38.87 16.43
CA LYS A 87 4.55 -37.87 15.40
C LYS A 87 3.36 -37.42 14.56
N ARG A 88 2.42 -38.33 14.23
CA ARG A 88 1.19 -37.98 13.53
C ARG A 88 0.28 -37.10 14.38
N LYS A 89 0.12 -37.39 15.67
CA LYS A 89 -0.68 -36.56 16.58
C LYS A 89 -0.08 -35.18 16.76
N GLU A 90 1.22 -35.10 17.03
CA GLU A 90 1.95 -33.83 17.14
C GLU A 90 1.86 -33.01 15.86
N GLY A 91 2.06 -33.63 14.70
CA GLY A 91 1.94 -32.96 13.41
C GLY A 91 0.53 -32.43 13.13
N LYS A 92 -0.53 -33.08 13.63
CA LYS A 92 -1.91 -32.54 13.55
C LYS A 92 -2.10 -31.33 14.46
N THR A 93 -1.61 -31.39 15.70
CA THR A 93 -1.70 -30.27 16.65
C THR A 93 -0.97 -29.05 16.12
N GLN A 94 0.28 -29.21 15.68
CA GLN A 94 1.07 -28.11 15.11
C GLN A 94 0.45 -27.55 13.83
N ALA A 95 -0.15 -28.40 12.99
CA ALA A 95 -0.90 -27.96 11.83
C ALA A 95 -2.11 -27.10 12.20
N LYS A 96 -2.87 -27.49 13.24
CA LYS A 96 -4.00 -26.72 13.77
C LYS A 96 -3.53 -25.37 14.31
N ASP A 97 -2.51 -25.37 15.17
CA ASP A 97 -1.98 -24.15 15.79
C ASP A 97 -1.46 -23.17 14.74
N ALA A 98 -0.76 -23.67 13.71
CA ALA A 98 -0.28 -22.84 12.60
C ALA A 98 -1.43 -22.20 11.81
N LEU A 99 -2.55 -22.89 11.62
CA LEU A 99 -3.71 -22.31 10.95
C LEU A 99 -4.42 -21.27 11.80
N ILE A 100 -4.57 -21.52 13.11
CA ILE A 100 -5.16 -20.57 14.04
C ILE A 100 -4.33 -19.29 14.07
N LYS A 101 -3.00 -19.42 14.19
CA LYS A 101 -2.09 -18.28 14.14
C LYS A 101 -2.22 -17.52 12.83
N ALA A 102 -2.22 -18.22 11.69
CA ALA A 102 -2.40 -17.58 10.39
C ALA A 102 -3.74 -16.83 10.26
N ALA A 103 -4.83 -17.35 10.84
CA ALA A 103 -6.12 -16.67 10.87
C ALA A 103 -6.05 -15.40 11.74
N GLN A 104 -5.45 -15.47 12.92
CA GLN A 104 -5.26 -14.33 13.82
C GLN A 104 -4.44 -13.21 13.18
N ASP A 105 -3.29 -13.55 12.59
CA ASP A 105 -2.39 -12.59 11.94
C ASP A 105 -3.13 -11.82 10.82
N VAL A 106 -3.97 -12.51 10.04
CA VAL A 106 -4.75 -11.88 8.96
C VAL A 106 -5.89 -11.02 9.51
N VAL A 107 -6.56 -11.44 10.58
CA VAL A 107 -7.58 -10.62 11.24
C VAL A 107 -6.96 -9.32 11.76
N THR A 108 -5.83 -9.39 12.47
CA THR A 108 -5.11 -8.19 12.95
C THR A 108 -4.72 -7.26 11.79
N MET A 109 -4.27 -7.81 10.65
CA MET A 109 -3.98 -7.03 9.46
C MET A 109 -5.24 -6.33 8.90
N LEU A 110 -6.35 -7.05 8.83
CA LEU A 110 -7.64 -6.52 8.37
C LEU A 110 -8.16 -5.41 9.30
N GLU A 111 -8.08 -5.61 10.61
CA GLU A 111 -8.46 -4.61 11.61
C GLU A 111 -7.59 -3.35 11.51
N THR A 112 -6.29 -3.51 11.34
CA THR A 112 -5.35 -2.38 11.14
C THR A 112 -5.72 -1.60 9.87
N ALA A 113 -6.01 -2.30 8.78
CA ALA A 113 -6.42 -1.66 7.53
C ALA A 113 -7.78 -0.98 7.65
N LYS A 114 -8.74 -1.59 8.38
CA LYS A 114 -10.03 -0.97 8.70
C LYS A 114 -9.84 0.36 9.43
N ALA A 115 -8.99 0.40 10.46
CA ALA A 115 -8.69 1.62 11.20
C ALA A 115 -8.08 2.72 10.30
N LYS A 116 -7.16 2.34 9.41
CA LYS A 116 -6.58 3.28 8.41
C LYS A 116 -7.61 3.81 7.42
N VAL A 117 -8.51 2.95 6.95
CA VAL A 117 -9.60 3.38 6.06
C VAL A 117 -10.56 4.32 6.81
N GLN A 118 -10.91 4.02 8.07
CA GLN A 118 -11.81 4.82 8.89
C GLN A 118 -11.31 6.24 9.15
N THR A 119 -10.00 6.43 9.22
CA THR A 119 -9.32 7.72 9.44
C THR A 119 -9.00 8.45 8.13
N SER A 120 -9.26 7.85 6.97
CA SER A 120 -9.00 8.45 5.66
C SER A 120 -10.23 9.18 5.07
N ASP A 121 -9.98 10.14 4.19
CA ASP A 121 -11.01 10.90 3.45
C ASP A 121 -11.54 10.18 2.19
N VAL A 122 -11.53 8.84 2.21
CA VAL A 122 -12.03 8.06 1.08
C VAL A 122 -13.55 8.14 1.01
N ALA A 123 -14.10 8.53 -0.15
CA ALA A 123 -15.55 8.64 -0.35
C ALA A 123 -16.31 7.33 -0.05
N ASP A 124 -15.76 6.18 -0.45
CA ASP A 124 -16.39 4.85 -0.29
C ASP A 124 -16.01 4.17 1.05
N LYS A 125 -15.70 4.93 2.10
CA LYS A 125 -15.18 4.42 3.39
C LYS A 125 -16.06 3.34 4.00
N GLU A 126 -17.37 3.58 4.04
CA GLU A 126 -18.37 2.67 4.62
C GLU A 126 -18.42 1.34 3.86
N GLU A 127 -18.41 1.37 2.52
CA GLU A 127 -18.39 0.16 1.70
C GLU A 127 -17.11 -0.66 1.93
N ILE A 128 -15.95 0.01 1.99
CA ILE A 128 -14.66 -0.66 2.21
C ILE A 128 -14.61 -1.30 3.59
N THR A 129 -15.01 -0.57 4.63
CA THR A 129 -15.03 -1.08 6.01
C THR A 129 -15.99 -2.25 6.19
N ALA A 130 -17.19 -2.18 5.60
CA ALA A 130 -18.17 -3.27 5.63
C ALA A 130 -17.61 -4.54 4.96
N LYS A 131 -16.93 -4.41 3.81
CA LYS A 131 -16.26 -5.55 3.18
C LYS A 131 -15.15 -6.13 4.05
N ILE A 132 -14.35 -5.29 4.70
CA ILE A 132 -13.30 -5.77 5.62
C ILE A 132 -13.93 -6.54 6.79
N ASP A 133 -15.03 -6.04 7.37
CA ASP A 133 -15.75 -6.70 8.47
C ASP A 133 -16.37 -8.05 8.07
N GLU A 134 -16.91 -8.13 6.85
CA GLU A 134 -17.39 -9.39 6.27
C GLU A 134 -16.24 -10.42 6.22
N GLN A 135 -15.06 -10.01 5.76
CA GLN A 135 -13.90 -10.89 5.64
C GLN A 135 -13.31 -11.29 7.01
N ILE A 136 -13.29 -10.37 7.98
CA ILE A 136 -12.93 -10.68 9.38
C ILE A 136 -13.88 -11.75 9.93
N THR A 137 -15.18 -11.58 9.71
CA THR A 137 -16.21 -12.53 10.14
C THR A 137 -16.01 -13.90 9.50
N ALA A 138 -15.76 -13.95 8.19
CA ALA A 138 -15.50 -15.19 7.46
C ALA A 138 -14.26 -15.93 7.99
N ILE A 139 -13.15 -15.20 8.22
CA ILE A 139 -11.90 -15.78 8.73
C ILE A 139 -12.09 -16.28 10.17
N ASN A 140 -12.80 -15.54 11.03
CA ASN A 140 -13.10 -15.97 12.40
C ASN A 140 -14.01 -17.21 12.44
N ALA A 141 -14.95 -17.33 11.49
CA ALA A 141 -15.75 -18.54 11.35
C ALA A 141 -14.89 -19.76 10.99
N GLU A 142 -13.95 -19.62 10.04
CA GLU A 142 -13.01 -20.69 9.69
C GLU A 142 -12.05 -21.03 10.83
N LYS A 143 -11.56 -20.02 11.57
CA LYS A 143 -10.75 -20.19 12.78
C LYS A 143 -11.50 -21.02 13.83
N THR A 144 -12.77 -20.72 14.08
CA THR A 144 -13.61 -21.47 15.03
C THR A 144 -13.78 -22.94 14.60
N LYS A 145 -13.98 -23.19 13.29
CA LYS A 145 -14.01 -24.57 12.76
C LYS A 145 -12.69 -25.30 13.01
N ILE A 146 -11.56 -24.65 12.78
CA ILE A 146 -10.22 -25.22 13.05
C ILE A 146 -10.05 -25.51 14.54
N GLU A 147 -10.47 -24.59 15.43
CA GLU A 147 -10.41 -24.76 16.88
C GLU A 147 -11.24 -25.96 17.38
N SER A 148 -12.36 -26.26 16.72
CA SER A 148 -13.18 -27.44 17.03
C SER A 148 -12.58 -28.78 16.58
N LEU A 149 -11.51 -28.77 15.78
CA LEU A 149 -10.82 -30.02 15.39
C LEU A 149 -10.14 -30.65 16.62
N THR A 150 -10.35 -31.95 16.79
CA THR A 150 -9.81 -32.75 17.90
C THR A 150 -8.61 -33.59 17.43
N ALA A 151 -7.93 -34.27 18.37
CA ALA A 151 -6.84 -35.19 18.04
C ALA A 151 -7.29 -36.35 17.11
N ASP A 152 -8.57 -36.70 17.20
CA ASP A 152 -9.21 -37.77 16.41
C ASP A 152 -9.66 -37.30 15.02
N SER A 153 -9.70 -35.98 14.77
CA SER A 153 -10.02 -35.44 13.45
C SER A 153 -9.13 -36.04 12.38
N THR A 154 -9.73 -36.37 11.24
CA THR A 154 -9.00 -37.01 10.16
C THR A 154 -8.09 -36.01 9.47
N LYS A 155 -7.09 -36.53 8.76
CA LYS A 155 -6.22 -35.70 7.91
C LYS A 155 -7.03 -34.94 6.84
N LYS A 156 -8.14 -35.52 6.37
CA LYS A 156 -9.01 -34.90 5.36
C LYS A 156 -9.70 -33.67 5.94
N ASP A 157 -10.14 -33.73 7.19
CA ASP A 157 -10.81 -32.61 7.87
C ASP A 157 -9.88 -31.40 8.01
N ILE A 158 -8.65 -31.63 8.47
CA ILE A 158 -7.61 -30.57 8.56
C ILE A 158 -7.33 -29.96 7.19
N GLN A 159 -7.25 -30.79 6.14
CA GLN A 159 -6.99 -30.32 4.77
C GLN A 159 -8.14 -29.47 4.23
N THR A 160 -9.39 -29.84 4.50
CA THR A 160 -10.57 -29.09 4.11
C THR A 160 -10.60 -27.75 4.84
N ALA A 161 -10.55 -27.76 6.18
CA ALA A 161 -10.58 -26.54 7.00
C ALA A 161 -9.51 -25.53 6.57
N ALA A 162 -8.34 -26.02 6.21
CA ALA A 162 -7.28 -25.16 5.78
C ALA A 162 -7.35 -24.68 4.33
N LYS A 163 -8.01 -25.44 3.45
CA LYS A 163 -8.34 -24.96 2.11
C LYS A 163 -9.37 -23.83 2.21
N ASP A 164 -10.35 -24.00 3.08
CA ASP A 164 -11.42 -23.02 3.31
C ASP A 164 -10.86 -21.75 3.96
N LEU A 165 -10.04 -21.87 5.01
CA LEU A 165 -9.30 -20.74 5.59
C LEU A 165 -8.44 -20.03 4.53
N ARG A 166 -7.74 -20.77 3.67
CA ARG A 166 -6.93 -20.15 2.61
C ARG A 166 -7.80 -19.30 1.68
N LYS A 167 -8.95 -19.82 1.28
CA LYS A 167 -9.88 -19.12 0.41
C LYS A 167 -10.35 -17.81 1.08
N ALA A 168 -10.79 -17.88 2.33
CA ALA A 168 -11.20 -16.71 3.11
C ALA A 168 -10.07 -15.68 3.24
N ILE A 169 -8.83 -16.11 3.48
CA ILE A 169 -7.68 -15.18 3.53
C ILE A 169 -7.41 -14.56 2.15
N GLN A 170 -7.55 -15.30 1.06
CA GLN A 170 -7.37 -14.75 -0.29
C GLN A 170 -8.42 -13.67 -0.60
N GLU A 171 -9.67 -13.89 -0.19
CA GLU A 171 -10.75 -12.91 -0.30
C GLU A 171 -10.49 -11.68 0.58
N GLY A 172 -10.08 -11.87 1.84
CA GLY A 172 -9.62 -10.79 2.73
C GLY A 172 -8.49 -9.97 2.13
N LYS A 173 -7.49 -10.60 1.51
CA LYS A 173 -6.40 -9.90 0.80
C LYS A 173 -6.89 -9.09 -0.40
N ARG A 174 -7.88 -9.59 -1.14
CA ARG A 174 -8.50 -8.84 -2.24
C ARG A 174 -9.22 -7.61 -1.71
N ALA A 175 -9.96 -7.73 -0.60
CA ALA A 175 -10.62 -6.59 0.06
C ALA A 175 -9.59 -5.54 0.54
N LEU A 176 -8.48 -5.98 1.15
CA LEU A 176 -7.38 -5.09 1.55
C LEU A 176 -6.78 -4.33 0.37
N LYS A 177 -6.46 -5.04 -0.72
CA LYS A 177 -5.93 -4.40 -1.92
C LYS A 177 -6.91 -3.37 -2.47
N TYR A 178 -8.20 -3.71 -2.55
CA TYR A 178 -9.24 -2.79 -3.01
C TYR A 178 -9.27 -1.51 -2.16
N GLY A 179 -9.29 -1.63 -0.83
CA GLY A 179 -9.26 -0.48 0.08
C GLY A 179 -7.99 0.37 -0.07
N ALA A 180 -6.82 -0.28 -0.15
CA ALA A 180 -5.54 0.38 -0.35
C ALA A 180 -5.49 1.16 -1.67
N HIS A 181 -5.98 0.56 -2.77
CA HIS A 181 -6.07 1.24 -4.06
C HIS A 181 -6.94 2.47 -4.02
N LYS A 182 -8.10 2.41 -3.37
CA LYS A 182 -8.99 3.57 -3.24
C LYS A 182 -8.36 4.70 -2.42
N MET A 183 -7.64 4.38 -1.34
CA MET A 183 -6.87 5.36 -0.57
C MET A 183 -5.81 6.04 -1.44
N VAL A 184 -4.97 5.26 -2.14
CA VAL A 184 -3.91 5.79 -3.00
C VAL A 184 -4.49 6.61 -4.15
N TYR A 185 -5.55 6.12 -4.79
CA TYR A 185 -6.26 6.81 -5.86
C TYR A 185 -6.73 8.20 -5.41
N ASN A 186 -7.43 8.29 -4.28
CA ASN A 186 -7.93 9.57 -3.78
C ASN A 186 -6.80 10.54 -3.43
N LYS A 187 -5.74 10.06 -2.77
CA LYS A 187 -4.56 10.88 -2.48
C LYS A 187 -3.92 11.42 -3.77
N LEU A 188 -3.76 10.55 -4.78
CA LEU A 188 -3.15 10.94 -6.05
C LEU A 188 -4.01 11.94 -6.83
N GLY A 189 -5.35 11.78 -6.79
CA GLY A 189 -6.28 12.75 -7.37
C GLY A 189 -6.18 14.14 -6.71
N GLY A 190 -5.99 14.19 -5.39
CA GLY A 190 -5.71 15.44 -4.67
C GLY A 190 -4.41 16.10 -5.15
N VAL A 191 -3.31 15.35 -5.21
CA VAL A 191 -2.02 15.83 -5.72
C VAL A 191 -2.12 16.31 -7.18
N MET A 192 -2.89 15.60 -8.01
CA MET A 192 -3.14 15.99 -9.40
C MET A 192 -3.83 17.36 -9.48
N THR A 193 -4.90 17.54 -8.70
CA THR A 193 -5.67 18.79 -8.66
C THR A 193 -4.80 19.97 -8.22
N ILE A 194 -3.98 19.77 -7.19
CA ILE A 194 -3.01 20.78 -6.72
C ILE A 194 -2.00 21.11 -7.83
N SER A 195 -1.51 20.10 -8.54
CA SER A 195 -0.53 20.28 -9.63
C SER A 195 -1.11 21.10 -10.79
N GLU A 196 -2.37 20.84 -11.16
CA GLU A 196 -3.09 21.64 -12.18
C GLU A 196 -3.26 23.09 -11.75
N GLN A 197 -3.70 23.34 -10.50
CA GLN A 197 -3.81 24.70 -9.96
C GLN A 197 -2.47 25.44 -9.95
N LEU A 198 -1.38 24.72 -9.71
CA LEU A 198 -0.05 25.30 -9.69
C LEU A 198 0.42 25.74 -11.07
N VAL A 199 0.04 25.03 -12.14
CA VAL A 199 0.26 25.48 -13.52
C VAL A 199 -0.35 26.87 -13.71
N THR A 200 -1.63 27.05 -13.37
CA THR A 200 -2.31 28.35 -13.49
C THR A 200 -1.62 29.45 -12.67
N LYS A 201 -1.19 29.12 -11.43
CA LYS A 201 -0.45 30.08 -10.59
C LYS A 201 0.89 30.49 -11.23
N LEU A 202 1.63 29.55 -11.82
CA LEU A 202 2.90 29.84 -12.50
C LEU A 202 2.69 30.69 -13.76
N GLU A 203 1.67 30.40 -14.55
CA GLU A 203 1.30 31.21 -15.74
C GLU A 203 0.99 32.65 -15.34
N ASN A 204 0.13 32.84 -14.33
CA ASN A 204 -0.20 34.16 -13.81
C ASN A 204 1.04 34.91 -13.30
N ARG A 205 1.99 34.20 -12.67
CA ARG A 205 3.24 34.79 -12.19
C ARG A 205 4.15 35.23 -13.34
N LEU A 206 4.31 34.39 -14.37
CA LEU A 206 5.09 34.73 -15.57
C LEU A 206 4.47 35.92 -16.34
N GLN A 207 3.14 35.97 -16.43
CA GLN A 207 2.43 37.10 -17.01
C GLN A 207 2.73 38.39 -16.25
N LYS A 208 2.59 38.40 -14.92
CA LYS A 208 2.91 39.57 -14.08
C LYS A 208 4.37 40.03 -14.22
N LEU A 209 5.32 39.11 -14.40
CA LEU A 209 6.73 39.47 -14.65
C LEU A 209 6.91 40.14 -16.02
N THR A 210 6.20 39.64 -17.04
CA THR A 210 6.22 40.21 -18.39
C THR A 210 5.61 41.61 -18.39
N GLU A 211 4.51 41.83 -17.67
CA GLU A 211 3.87 43.15 -17.48
C GLU A 211 4.80 44.15 -16.77
N LYS A 212 5.68 43.67 -15.89
CA LYS A 212 6.73 44.48 -15.24
C LYS A 212 7.97 44.72 -16.14
N GLY A 213 7.92 44.33 -17.41
CA GLY A 213 9.02 44.52 -18.36
C GLY A 213 10.17 43.52 -18.20
N THR A 214 9.99 42.44 -17.45
CA THR A 214 10.99 41.37 -17.34
C THR A 214 10.75 40.32 -18.44
N ASP A 215 11.78 39.99 -19.22
CA ASP A 215 11.67 38.94 -20.24
C ASP A 215 11.56 37.55 -19.60
N ALA A 216 10.35 36.97 -19.66
CA ALA A 216 10.03 35.65 -19.13
C ALA A 216 10.16 34.53 -20.18
N SER A 217 10.56 34.84 -21.42
CA SER A 217 10.56 33.91 -22.56
C SER A 217 11.47 32.68 -22.37
N SER A 218 12.43 32.74 -21.43
CA SER A 218 13.33 31.64 -21.10
C SER A 218 12.71 30.55 -20.21
N VAL A 219 11.52 30.79 -19.63
CA VAL A 219 10.84 29.86 -18.73
C VAL A 219 9.60 29.28 -19.43
N SER A 220 9.75 28.09 -20.03
CA SER A 220 8.63 27.33 -20.59
C SER A 220 8.04 26.37 -19.54
N LEU A 221 6.71 26.32 -19.46
CA LEU A 221 5.95 25.39 -18.62
C LEU A 221 5.53 24.11 -19.36
N ASP A 222 5.90 23.95 -20.63
CA ASP A 222 5.32 22.92 -21.50
C ASP A 222 5.69 21.50 -21.05
N ALA A 223 6.96 21.29 -20.64
CA ALA A 223 7.41 19.99 -20.13
C ALA A 223 6.70 19.61 -18.82
N PHE A 224 6.49 20.59 -17.93
CA PHE A 224 5.78 20.39 -16.67
C PHE A 224 4.30 20.05 -16.90
N LYS A 225 3.62 20.80 -17.78
CA LYS A 225 2.24 20.52 -18.20
C LYS A 225 2.10 19.16 -18.85
N ALA A 226 3.04 18.78 -19.72
CA ALA A 226 3.05 17.48 -20.39
C ALA A 226 3.15 16.33 -19.38
N LYS A 227 3.98 16.47 -18.33
CA LYS A 227 4.08 15.47 -17.27
C LYS A 227 2.83 15.34 -16.41
N ILE A 228 2.17 16.46 -16.10
CA ILE A 228 0.86 16.44 -15.41
C ILE A 228 -0.18 15.74 -16.30
N ALA A 229 -0.22 16.05 -17.59
CA ALA A 229 -1.13 15.41 -18.53
C ALA A 229 -0.88 13.89 -18.65
N GLU A 230 0.39 13.47 -18.76
CA GLU A 230 0.79 12.06 -18.74
C GLU A 230 0.29 11.36 -17.47
N ALA A 231 0.54 11.98 -16.31
CA ALA A 231 0.13 11.43 -15.03
C ALA A 231 -1.40 11.31 -14.93
N LYS A 232 -2.15 12.29 -15.46
CA LYS A 232 -3.61 12.30 -15.49
C LYS A 232 -4.17 11.17 -16.36
N THR A 233 -3.63 10.99 -17.57
CA THR A 233 -4.05 9.89 -18.43
C THR A 233 -3.80 8.53 -17.77
N LEU A 234 -2.63 8.32 -17.18
CA LEU A 234 -2.31 7.08 -16.44
C LEU A 234 -3.25 6.86 -15.24
N TYR A 235 -3.62 7.93 -14.55
CA TYR A 235 -4.56 7.90 -13.43
C TYR A 235 -5.98 7.50 -13.86
N GLU A 236 -6.48 8.09 -14.94
CA GLU A 236 -7.80 7.78 -15.51
C GLU A 236 -7.84 6.35 -16.06
N ASP A 237 -6.78 5.91 -16.74
CA ASP A 237 -6.64 4.54 -17.22
C ASP A 237 -6.60 3.52 -16.06
N ALA A 238 -5.93 3.87 -14.95
CA ALA A 238 -5.92 3.03 -13.75
C ALA A 238 -7.32 2.91 -13.14
N ALA A 239 -8.08 4.00 -13.10
CA ALA A 239 -9.48 4.00 -12.64
C ALA A 239 -10.36 3.10 -13.52
N ALA A 240 -10.19 3.18 -14.84
CA ALA A 240 -10.93 2.36 -15.79
C ALA A 240 -10.65 0.86 -15.59
N ASP A 241 -9.39 0.46 -15.40
CA ASP A 241 -9.05 -0.95 -15.16
C ASP A 241 -9.56 -1.43 -13.78
N PHE A 242 -9.61 -0.55 -12.78
CA PHE A 242 -10.21 -0.87 -11.50
C PHE A 242 -11.72 -1.14 -11.61
N GLU A 243 -12.45 -0.33 -12.37
CA GLU A 243 -13.88 -0.55 -12.63
C GLU A 243 -14.11 -1.84 -13.45
N LYS A 244 -13.25 -2.16 -14.42
CA LYS A 244 -13.31 -3.45 -15.12
C LYS A 244 -13.11 -4.62 -14.16
N SER A 245 -12.13 -4.55 -13.25
CA SER A 245 -11.92 -5.56 -12.21
C SER A 245 -13.16 -5.77 -11.34
N LYS A 246 -13.87 -4.69 -10.97
CA LYS A 246 -15.10 -4.78 -10.16
C LYS A 246 -16.20 -5.56 -10.89
N ASN A 247 -16.35 -5.32 -12.18
CA ASN A 247 -17.44 -5.88 -13.01
C ASN A 247 -17.11 -7.26 -13.61
N THR A 248 -15.87 -7.73 -13.50
CA THR A 248 -15.42 -9.01 -14.07
C THR A 248 -15.72 -10.18 -13.13
N VAL A 249 -16.42 -11.20 -13.63
CA VAL A 249 -16.76 -12.42 -12.87
C VAL A 249 -15.60 -13.42 -12.84
N ALA A 250 -14.81 -13.49 -13.91
CA ALA A 250 -13.68 -14.40 -14.01
C ALA A 250 -12.53 -13.94 -13.09
N GLU A 251 -12.21 -14.75 -12.08
CA GLU A 251 -11.20 -14.37 -11.07
C GLU A 251 -9.82 -14.05 -11.67
N GLY A 252 -9.39 -14.79 -12.69
CA GLY A 252 -8.08 -14.58 -13.31
C GLY A 252 -7.98 -13.23 -14.03
N GLU A 253 -9.04 -12.83 -14.73
CA GLU A 253 -9.10 -11.53 -15.41
C GLU A 253 -9.22 -10.38 -14.41
N LYS A 254 -9.97 -10.58 -13.33
CA LYS A 254 -10.08 -9.62 -12.23
C LYS A 254 -8.71 -9.29 -11.62
N ASP A 255 -7.92 -10.33 -11.30
CA ASP A 255 -6.59 -10.14 -10.73
C ASP A 255 -5.62 -9.45 -11.72
N GLU A 256 -5.76 -9.68 -13.03
CA GLU A 256 -4.96 -9.02 -14.06
C GLU A 256 -5.32 -7.53 -14.22
N PHE A 257 -6.61 -7.17 -14.27
CA PHE A 257 -7.02 -5.77 -14.30
C PHE A 257 -6.58 -5.01 -13.05
N MET A 258 -6.64 -5.64 -11.86
CA MET A 258 -6.10 -5.04 -10.63
C MET A 258 -4.59 -4.78 -10.73
N LYS A 259 -3.85 -5.70 -11.33
CA LYS A 259 -2.40 -5.56 -11.52
C LYS A 259 -2.10 -4.40 -12.48
N GLN A 260 -2.80 -4.33 -13.62
CA GLN A 260 -2.65 -3.24 -14.59
C GLN A 260 -3.00 -1.87 -13.99
N ALA A 261 -4.09 -1.80 -13.22
CA ALA A 261 -4.44 -0.59 -12.47
C ALA A 261 -3.33 -0.19 -11.49
N THR A 262 -2.73 -1.14 -10.79
CA THR A 262 -1.60 -0.90 -9.87
C THR A 262 -0.39 -0.31 -10.61
N GLU A 263 0.01 -0.93 -11.72
CA GLU A 263 1.17 -0.51 -12.51
C GLU A 263 0.98 0.91 -13.07
N LYS A 264 -0.21 1.22 -13.59
CA LYS A 264 -0.57 2.56 -14.08
C LYS A 264 -0.59 3.59 -12.96
N MET A 265 -1.08 3.25 -11.77
CA MET A 265 -1.05 4.13 -10.60
C MET A 265 0.39 4.47 -10.19
N GLN A 266 1.28 3.48 -10.18
CA GLN A 266 2.70 3.67 -9.90
C GLN A 266 3.37 4.57 -10.96
N ALA A 267 3.03 4.37 -12.23
CA ALA A 267 3.52 5.20 -13.33
C ALA A 267 3.01 6.65 -13.22
N SER A 268 1.73 6.84 -12.89
CA SER A 268 1.14 8.17 -12.64
C SER A 268 1.86 8.89 -11.49
N HIS A 269 2.07 8.20 -10.36
CA HIS A 269 2.83 8.73 -9.23
C HIS A 269 4.27 9.10 -9.61
N LYS A 270 4.94 8.27 -10.41
CA LYS A 270 6.28 8.57 -10.92
C LYS A 270 6.29 9.83 -11.80
N ALA A 271 5.32 9.97 -12.71
CA ALA A 271 5.20 11.15 -13.56
C ALA A 271 4.94 12.44 -12.74
N LEU A 272 4.14 12.36 -11.67
CA LEU A 272 3.96 13.48 -10.73
C LEU A 272 5.24 13.82 -9.97
N LYS A 273 6.04 12.82 -9.60
CA LYS A 273 7.36 13.06 -8.99
C LYS A 273 8.30 13.79 -9.95
N GLU A 274 8.36 13.36 -11.20
CA GLU A 274 9.14 14.04 -12.25
C GLU A 274 8.62 15.48 -12.48
N ALA A 275 7.30 15.69 -12.48
CA ALA A 275 6.71 17.02 -12.58
C ALA A 275 7.12 17.91 -11.39
N ARG A 276 7.12 17.37 -10.17
CA ARG A 276 7.58 18.08 -8.96
C ARG A 276 9.04 18.51 -9.06
N ASP A 277 9.91 17.66 -9.60
CA ASP A 277 11.32 18.01 -9.78
C ASP A 277 11.48 19.14 -10.82
N MET A 278 10.75 19.07 -11.94
CA MET A 278 10.71 20.17 -12.92
C MET A 278 10.17 21.48 -12.33
N LEU A 279 9.16 21.40 -11.46
CA LEU A 279 8.61 22.54 -10.76
C LEU A 279 9.66 23.23 -9.88
N LYS A 280 10.49 22.47 -9.15
CA LYS A 280 11.59 23.03 -8.33
C LYS A 280 12.52 23.87 -9.20
N ASP A 281 12.91 23.35 -10.36
CA ASP A 281 13.76 24.06 -11.32
C ASP A 281 13.09 25.33 -11.89
N LEU A 282 11.80 25.24 -12.22
CA LEU A 282 11.02 26.38 -12.72
C LEU A 282 10.92 27.49 -11.66
N LEU A 283 10.66 27.14 -10.41
CA LEU A 283 10.60 28.10 -9.31
C LEU A 283 11.94 28.80 -9.07
N GLN A 284 13.06 28.07 -9.18
CA GLN A 284 14.40 28.66 -9.11
C GLN A 284 14.65 29.67 -10.25
N LYS A 285 14.27 29.32 -11.48
CA LYS A 285 14.38 30.23 -12.64
C LYS A 285 13.54 31.49 -12.46
N ILE A 286 12.27 31.35 -12.04
CA ILE A 286 11.36 32.47 -11.80
C ILE A 286 11.93 33.40 -10.72
N LYS A 287 12.42 32.83 -9.60
CA LYS A 287 13.07 33.61 -8.54
C LYS A 287 14.30 34.36 -9.06
N GLY A 288 15.08 33.74 -9.94
CA GLY A 288 16.21 34.39 -10.61
C GLY A 288 15.81 35.57 -11.50
N LEU A 289 14.66 35.48 -12.18
CA LEU A 289 14.10 36.61 -12.95
C LEU A 289 13.62 37.74 -12.04
N GLU A 290 12.95 37.41 -10.94
CA GLU A 290 12.48 38.41 -9.96
C GLU A 290 13.62 39.24 -9.36
N THR A 291 14.76 38.61 -9.06
CA THR A 291 15.94 39.34 -8.55
C THR A 291 16.59 40.27 -9.57
N LYS A 292 16.32 40.09 -10.87
CA LYS A 292 16.88 40.90 -11.96
C LYS A 292 15.90 41.98 -12.45
N ALA A 293 14.65 41.93 -12.00
CA ALA A 293 13.67 42.92 -12.37
C ALA A 293 14.16 44.31 -11.88
N PRO A 294 14.17 45.35 -12.73
CA PRO A 294 14.52 46.70 -12.30
C PRO A 294 13.58 47.10 -11.15
N GLU A 295 14.11 47.77 -10.12
CA GLU A 295 13.35 48.34 -9.00
C GLU A 295 12.35 49.38 -9.51
N ALA A 296 11.26 48.94 -10.13
CA ALA A 296 10.07 49.74 -10.31
C ALA A 296 9.42 49.86 -8.93
N GLU A 297 9.16 51.11 -8.53
CA GLU A 297 8.74 51.56 -7.20
C GLU A 297 7.88 50.57 -6.43
N LYS A 298 8.22 50.42 -5.14
CA LYS A 298 7.45 49.69 -4.13
C LYS A 298 6.08 50.35 -3.94
N THR A 299 5.11 50.02 -4.79
CA THR A 299 3.69 50.19 -4.46
C THR A 299 3.15 48.87 -3.90
N ASP A 300 2.89 48.96 -2.60
CA ASP A 300 2.02 48.15 -1.76
C ASP A 300 2.18 46.63 -1.74
N LYS A 301 2.64 46.19 -0.57
CA LYS A 301 2.48 44.84 -0.04
C LYS A 301 1.00 44.47 -0.01
N GLU A 302 0.49 43.86 -1.08
CA GLU A 302 -0.66 42.99 -0.93
C GLU A 302 -0.18 41.71 -0.23
N ASP A 303 -0.70 41.54 0.98
CA ASP A 303 -0.73 40.30 1.74
C ASP A 303 -1.08 39.13 0.81
N VAL A 304 -0.04 38.42 0.33
CA VAL A 304 -0.19 37.02 -0.01
C VAL A 304 -0.27 36.32 1.34
N ASN A 305 -1.47 36.36 1.92
CA ASN A 305 -1.85 35.54 3.03
C ASN A 305 -1.66 34.09 2.57
N GLU A 306 -0.56 33.54 3.06
CA GLU A 306 -0.10 32.18 2.96
C GLU A 306 -1.17 31.29 3.58
N SER A 307 -2.18 30.93 2.78
CA SER A 307 -2.99 29.75 3.04
C SER A 307 -2.13 28.52 2.72
N GLU A 308 -1.06 28.35 3.49
CA GLU A 308 -0.55 27.05 3.91
C GLU A 308 -1.56 26.47 4.90
N ASN A 309 -2.76 26.20 4.41
CA ASN A 309 -3.67 25.26 5.04
C ASN A 309 -4.26 24.37 3.93
N ALA A 310 -3.36 23.81 3.11
CA ALA A 310 -3.61 22.50 2.55
C ALA A 310 -3.36 21.54 3.71
N THR A 311 -4.46 21.08 4.31
CA THR A 311 -4.56 20.02 5.30
C THR A 311 -3.61 18.85 4.98
N ASP A 312 -2.39 18.93 5.51
CA ASP A 312 -1.70 17.77 6.04
C ASP A 312 -2.39 17.47 7.37
N ASP A 313 -3.51 16.76 7.31
CA ASP A 313 -4.10 16.12 8.48
C ASP A 313 -3.14 15.01 8.94
N ASP A 314 -2.14 15.45 9.71
CA ASP A 314 -1.48 14.69 10.77
C ASP A 314 -2.59 14.20 11.72
N VAL A 315 -3.08 12.97 11.47
CA VAL A 315 -3.77 12.17 12.48
C VAL A 315 -2.77 11.92 13.61
N ASN A 316 -2.80 12.81 14.58
CA ASN A 316 -2.08 12.71 15.84
C ASN A 316 -2.68 11.56 16.67
N GLU A 317 -1.90 10.51 16.86
CA GLU A 317 -2.08 9.53 17.94
C GLU A 317 -1.94 10.25 19.29
N SER A 318 -3.01 10.29 20.08
CA SER A 318 -2.89 10.42 21.53
C SER A 318 -4.10 9.80 22.24
N GLU A 319 -3.76 8.84 23.10
CA GLU A 319 -4.52 8.14 24.15
C GLU A 319 -5.32 6.87 23.80
#